data_AF-A0A925G638-F1
#
_entry.id   AF-A0A925G638-F1
#
_cell.length_a   1.000
_cell.length_b   1.000
_cell.length_c   1.000
_cell.angle_alpha   90.00
_cell.angle_beta   90.00
_cell.angle_gamma   90.00
#
_symmetry.space_group_name_H-M   'P 1'
#
loop_
_entity.id
_entity.type
_entity.pdbx_description
1 polymer ?
#
loop_
_entity_poly.entity_id
_entity_poly.type
_entity_poly.pdbx_seq_one_letter_code
_entity_poly.pdbx_strand_id
1 'polypeptide(L)'
;MKKTIIMLLVLSCIVINSQAQLKKLKAMGLGGKKSDSEASTDTTEKTEKTKGGGNFLTKAVTKLAAASGGAIMKATGMISTTSNLEEVTPLITFNSNLYPAELGTATQAFMKGWKSGGDMITIMFTKKGSMGFNKIDGSVTIDGQPATYTNMGVYVAFSAQSAASRKVEIITSTGQKSSFTLSPYNKPFKILSINGQADNASIDLTKDVVVEFEQAPVTETGLLRLSLAINQLGIKSFYDLPFIKTGKTITIPAASFRNINIVPGGKALYGYKNSYLSIAGEKISTTGNTSGTLPATKYDASYSDGKLLTVVKEPILNPGVTAKGTEKFAKGDVDYTFFKPNAFLARPFNQIKKTGVSSFAIRGTTYKEGKESSTKSSFSAGGTTYTTITTSKLIAQFPQLSNQVWDAVLESLYKDFIAAAQQELSTSVLPLEAVTNTDSYRAIAPFSKDDENTSVEFSRAYKNSKLLSAFMPISEGYGINNANNKIMNQSGANALMKFTFDLQIAIDGSYPVMVPKLAFELVGEQNGTVAETKYCTATIIGKGSKFPEGNISAADLEKIIRKSDLVATFRKGLQELKAKEKANSDYETVWNLQK
;
A
#
# COMPACT_ATOMS: atom_id res chain seq x y z
N MET A 1 11.88 17.52 -1.32
CA MET A 1 10.54 16.88 -1.51
C MET A 1 10.35 16.06 -2.81
N LYS A 2 11.12 16.23 -3.89
CA LYS A 2 10.96 15.39 -5.12
C LYS A 2 11.46 13.94 -5.01
N LYS A 3 12.25 13.59 -3.98
CA LYS A 3 12.80 12.23 -3.77
C LYS A 3 11.82 11.27 -3.06
N THR A 4 10.82 11.79 -2.35
CA THR A 4 9.97 11.03 -1.41
C THR A 4 8.82 10.26 -2.09
N ILE A 5 8.36 10.72 -3.26
CA ILE A 5 7.24 10.10 -4.01
C ILE A 5 7.71 8.86 -4.80
N ILE A 6 9.02 8.73 -5.06
CA ILE A 6 9.60 7.61 -5.80
C ILE A 6 9.73 6.34 -4.92
N MET A 7 9.76 6.52 -3.58
CA MET A 7 10.06 5.49 -2.59
C MET A 7 8.91 4.49 -2.37
N LEU A 8 7.65 4.95 -2.39
CA LEU A 8 6.45 4.11 -2.16
C LEU A 8 6.06 3.25 -3.37
N LEU A 9 6.51 3.61 -4.57
CA LEU A 9 6.15 2.98 -5.85
C LEU A 9 6.94 1.69 -6.16
N VAL A 10 7.98 1.38 -5.37
CA VAL A 10 8.87 0.23 -5.62
C VAL A 10 8.54 -0.98 -4.74
N LEU A 11 7.88 -0.76 -3.58
CA LEU A 11 7.42 -1.85 -2.71
C LEU A 11 6.26 -2.66 -3.34
N SER A 12 5.50 -2.03 -4.25
CA SER A 12 4.48 -2.68 -5.08
C SER A 12 5.04 -3.56 -6.21
N CYS A 13 6.33 -3.90 -6.17
CA CYS A 13 6.91 -4.90 -7.07
C CYS A 13 6.79 -6.33 -6.54
N ILE A 14 6.43 -6.51 -5.25
CA ILE A 14 6.17 -7.84 -4.66
C ILE A 14 4.65 -8.14 -4.62
N VAL A 15 3.80 -7.11 -4.71
CA VAL A 15 2.39 -7.21 -5.11
C VAL A 15 2.23 -6.41 -6.39
N ILE A 16 2.41 -7.09 -7.53
CA ILE A 16 2.60 -6.52 -8.86
C ILE A 16 1.53 -5.47 -9.20
N ASN A 17 1.84 -4.18 -9.05
CA ASN A 17 1.05 -3.08 -9.60
C ASN A 17 1.86 -2.40 -10.73
N SER A 18 1.51 -2.69 -11.99
CA SER A 18 2.32 -2.28 -13.16
C SER A 18 2.29 -0.78 -13.50
N GLN A 19 1.41 0.01 -12.85
CA GLN A 19 1.33 1.47 -13.00
C GLN A 19 2.63 2.20 -12.61
N ALA A 20 3.38 1.66 -11.64
CA ALA A 20 4.64 2.24 -11.18
C ALA A 20 5.74 2.20 -12.24
N GLN A 21 5.73 1.14 -13.05
CA GLN A 21 6.70 0.93 -14.13
C GLN A 21 6.41 1.87 -15.31
N LEU A 22 5.13 2.21 -15.55
CA LEU A 22 4.71 3.03 -16.70
C LEU A 22 5.08 4.52 -16.58
N LYS A 23 5.01 5.11 -15.38
CA LYS A 23 5.41 6.51 -15.15
C LYS A 23 6.90 6.73 -15.40
N LYS A 24 7.73 5.73 -15.10
CA LYS A 24 9.16 5.75 -15.36
C LYS A 24 9.48 5.55 -16.85
N LEU A 25 8.69 4.73 -17.55
CA LEU A 25 8.83 4.50 -19.00
C LEU A 25 8.52 5.77 -19.82
N LYS A 26 7.48 6.54 -19.45
CA LYS A 26 7.17 7.83 -20.08
C LYS A 26 8.25 8.89 -19.80
N ALA A 27 8.83 8.89 -18.59
CA ALA A 27 9.93 9.77 -18.23
C ALA A 27 11.25 9.44 -18.95
N MET A 28 11.38 8.22 -19.49
CA MET A 28 12.54 7.76 -20.28
C MET A 28 12.35 7.93 -21.81
N GLY A 29 11.34 8.70 -22.26
CA GLY A 29 11.21 9.07 -23.67
C GLY A 29 10.71 7.97 -24.63
N LEU A 30 10.27 6.81 -24.10
CA LEU A 30 9.76 5.68 -24.91
C LEU A 30 8.23 5.69 -25.07
N GLY A 31 7.56 6.78 -24.69
CA GLY A 31 6.16 7.03 -25.04
C GLY A 31 6.07 7.59 -26.46
N GLY A 32 5.53 6.80 -27.39
CA GLY A 32 5.48 7.11 -28.81
C GLY A 32 5.05 8.54 -29.14
N LYS A 33 5.77 9.14 -30.10
CA LYS A 33 5.36 10.36 -30.79
C LYS A 33 3.99 10.14 -31.44
N LYS A 34 3.15 11.19 -31.41
CA LYS A 34 1.99 11.31 -32.30
C LYS A 34 2.45 11.12 -33.74
N SER A 35 1.75 10.30 -34.51
CA SER A 35 1.76 10.38 -35.97
C SER A 35 0.31 10.32 -36.45
N ASP A 36 -0.16 11.46 -36.92
CA ASP A 36 -1.25 11.55 -37.88
C ASP A 36 -0.78 10.93 -39.21
N SER A 37 -1.58 10.03 -39.79
CA SER A 37 -1.87 9.93 -41.24
C SER A 37 -2.37 8.52 -41.61
N GLU A 38 -3.63 8.49 -42.04
CA GLU A 38 -4.21 7.84 -43.23
C GLU A 38 -3.97 6.35 -43.54
N ALA A 39 -5.09 5.74 -43.94
CA ALA A 39 -5.22 4.38 -44.39
C ALA A 39 -4.57 4.15 -45.76
N SER A 40 -3.92 3.00 -45.91
CA SER A 40 -3.97 2.26 -47.16
C SER A 40 -4.05 0.76 -46.85
N THR A 41 -5.10 0.15 -47.41
CA THR A 41 -5.27 -1.29 -47.57
C THR A 41 -4.23 -1.80 -48.57
N ASP A 42 -3.48 -2.83 -48.20
CA ASP A 42 -3.18 -3.87 -49.18
C ASP A 42 -3.05 -5.25 -48.53
N THR A 43 -3.56 -6.21 -49.28
CA THR A 43 -3.91 -7.57 -48.88
C THR A 43 -2.75 -8.48 -49.23
N THR A 44 -2.25 -9.26 -48.28
CA THR A 44 -1.57 -10.52 -48.61
C THR A 44 -1.61 -11.48 -47.43
N GLU A 45 -2.27 -12.62 -47.66
CA GLU A 45 -2.32 -13.77 -46.77
C GLU A 45 -0.92 -14.26 -46.40
N LYS A 46 -0.65 -14.37 -45.09
CA LYS A 46 0.40 -15.24 -44.54
C LYS A 46 -0.11 -15.90 -43.26
N THR A 47 -0.56 -17.14 -43.43
CA THR A 47 -0.39 -18.30 -42.56
C THR A 47 -0.46 -18.04 -41.05
N GLU A 48 -1.53 -18.56 -40.43
CA GLU A 48 -1.71 -18.62 -38.97
C GLU A 48 -0.48 -19.18 -38.26
N LYS A 49 0.25 -18.30 -37.57
CA LYS A 49 1.15 -18.67 -36.47
C LYS A 49 0.46 -18.33 -35.15
N THR A 50 0.51 -19.31 -34.26
CA THR A 50 0.00 -19.31 -32.89
C THR A 50 0.32 -18.01 -32.11
N LYS A 51 -0.74 -17.46 -31.51
CA LYS A 51 -0.80 -16.19 -30.76
C LYS A 51 0.04 -16.25 -29.48
N GLY A 52 1.13 -15.47 -29.42
CA GLY A 52 2.04 -15.40 -28.26
C GLY A 52 2.60 -14.01 -27.94
N GLY A 53 1.85 -12.93 -28.16
CA GLY A 53 2.34 -11.55 -27.98
C GLY A 53 2.63 -11.13 -26.52
N GLY A 54 2.01 -11.76 -25.52
CA GLY A 54 2.16 -11.39 -24.11
C GLY A 54 3.49 -11.81 -23.47
N ASN A 55 4.11 -12.89 -23.96
CA ASN A 55 5.27 -13.50 -23.30
C ASN A 55 6.56 -12.68 -23.52
N PHE A 56 6.71 -12.05 -24.68
CA PHE A 56 7.89 -11.22 -25.00
C PHE A 56 7.86 -9.88 -24.25
N LEU A 57 6.75 -9.14 -24.31
CA LEU A 57 6.62 -7.84 -23.65
C LEU A 57 6.72 -7.97 -22.12
N THR A 58 6.06 -8.97 -21.53
CA THR A 58 6.17 -9.26 -20.09
C THR A 58 7.62 -9.49 -19.67
N LYS A 59 8.37 -10.33 -20.41
CA LYS A 59 9.78 -10.60 -20.12
C LYS A 59 10.67 -9.36 -20.29
N ALA A 60 10.48 -8.58 -21.34
CA ALA A 60 11.28 -7.38 -21.61
C ALA A 60 11.06 -6.30 -20.54
N VAL A 61 9.80 -5.95 -20.25
CA VAL A 61 9.47 -4.93 -19.24
C VAL A 61 9.89 -5.37 -17.85
N THR A 62 9.67 -6.63 -17.48
CA THR A 62 10.05 -7.16 -16.16
C THR A 62 11.57 -7.14 -15.97
N LYS A 63 12.35 -7.52 -16.99
CA LYS A 63 13.82 -7.43 -16.93
C LYS A 63 14.32 -6.00 -16.78
N LEU A 64 13.77 -5.06 -17.55
CA LEU A 64 14.12 -3.63 -17.47
C LEU A 64 13.73 -3.03 -16.11
N ALA A 65 12.56 -3.38 -15.58
CA ALA A 65 12.11 -2.95 -14.27
C ALA A 65 12.98 -3.53 -13.14
N ALA A 66 13.33 -4.81 -13.22
CA ALA A 66 14.21 -5.45 -12.24
C ALA A 66 15.62 -4.84 -12.22
N ALA A 67 16.20 -4.61 -13.41
CA ALA A 67 17.53 -4.01 -13.54
C ALA A 67 17.55 -2.54 -13.09
N SER A 68 16.63 -1.71 -13.60
CA SER A 68 16.56 -0.29 -13.27
C SER A 68 16.07 -0.03 -11.84
N GLY A 69 15.20 -0.88 -11.31
CA GLY A 69 14.76 -0.85 -9.91
C GLY A 69 15.90 -1.24 -8.98
N GLY A 70 16.56 -2.37 -9.25
CA GLY A 70 17.70 -2.86 -8.47
C GLY A 70 18.85 -1.86 -8.40
N ALA A 71 19.21 -1.22 -9.51
CA ALA A 71 20.27 -0.22 -9.54
C ALA A 71 19.93 1.02 -8.68
N ILE A 72 18.71 1.55 -8.79
CA ILE A 72 18.28 2.72 -8.01
C ILE A 72 18.16 2.36 -6.52
N MET A 73 17.63 1.19 -6.18
CA MET A 73 17.54 0.74 -4.80
C MET A 73 18.91 0.54 -4.17
N LYS A 74 19.88 0.01 -4.91
CA LYS A 74 21.28 -0.05 -4.45
C LYS A 74 21.87 1.35 -4.26
N ALA A 75 21.68 2.25 -5.22
CA ALA A 75 22.18 3.63 -5.13
C ALA A 75 21.56 4.44 -3.98
N THR A 76 20.37 4.05 -3.51
CA THR A 76 19.67 4.66 -2.37
C THR A 76 19.89 3.93 -1.06
N GLY A 77 20.73 2.88 -1.02
CA GLY A 77 21.00 2.09 0.18
C GLY A 77 19.85 1.16 0.61
N MET A 78 18.80 1.02 -0.19
CA MET A 78 17.68 0.11 0.09
C MET A 78 18.03 -1.36 -0.14
N ILE A 79 19.03 -1.65 -0.96
CA ILE A 79 19.57 -3.00 -1.10
C ILE A 79 21.02 -2.96 -0.65
N SER A 80 21.33 -3.72 0.40
CA SER A 80 22.70 -3.97 0.84
C SER A 80 22.98 -5.48 0.84
N THR A 81 24.25 -5.81 1.01
CA THR A 81 24.72 -7.16 1.29
C THR A 81 25.15 -7.19 2.76
N THR A 82 24.77 -8.21 3.52
CA THR A 82 25.18 -8.37 4.93
C THR A 82 25.61 -9.79 5.23
N SER A 83 26.63 -9.94 6.05
CA SER A 83 27.06 -11.20 6.66
C SER A 83 26.57 -11.35 8.11
N ASN A 84 25.78 -10.38 8.61
CA ASN A 84 25.19 -10.40 9.94
C ASN A 84 23.68 -10.72 9.88
N LEU A 85 23.31 -11.92 10.30
CA LEU A 85 21.94 -12.40 10.33
C LEU A 85 21.08 -11.69 11.38
N GLU A 86 21.67 -11.01 12.37
CA GLU A 86 20.91 -10.24 13.37
C GLU A 86 20.26 -8.97 12.76
N GLU A 87 20.76 -8.51 11.61
CA GLU A 87 20.27 -7.34 10.90
C GLU A 87 19.11 -7.63 9.93
N VAL A 88 18.75 -8.92 9.76
CA VAL A 88 17.73 -9.33 8.79
C VAL A 88 16.47 -9.87 9.47
N THR A 89 15.36 -9.78 8.75
CA THR A 89 14.12 -10.48 9.08
C THR A 89 13.66 -11.23 7.83
N PRO A 90 13.53 -12.57 7.87
CA PRO A 90 13.07 -13.33 6.72
C PRO A 90 11.54 -13.22 6.57
N LEU A 91 11.09 -13.01 5.34
CA LEU A 91 9.71 -13.20 4.90
C LEU A 91 9.68 -14.43 4.01
N ILE A 92 8.89 -15.43 4.38
CA ILE A 92 8.95 -16.77 3.79
C ILE A 92 7.58 -17.16 3.25
N THR A 93 7.55 -17.71 2.03
CA THR A 93 6.37 -18.38 1.48
C THR A 93 6.72 -19.75 0.90
N PHE A 94 5.81 -20.71 1.04
CA PHE A 94 5.87 -22.04 0.45
C PHE A 94 4.59 -22.25 -0.37
N ASN A 95 4.72 -22.24 -1.70
CA ASN A 95 3.58 -22.43 -2.61
C ASN A 95 3.67 -23.81 -3.26
N SER A 96 2.60 -24.58 -3.20
CA SER A 96 2.47 -25.91 -3.80
C SER A 96 1.46 -25.93 -4.94
N ASN A 97 1.68 -26.85 -5.88
CA ASN A 97 0.88 -27.00 -7.11
C ASN A 97 0.89 -25.73 -7.99
N LEU A 98 2.10 -25.31 -8.38
CA LEU A 98 2.26 -24.08 -9.18
C LEU A 98 1.48 -24.13 -10.49
N TYR A 99 0.85 -23.00 -10.84
CA TYR A 99 0.11 -22.84 -12.07
C TYR A 99 0.98 -23.05 -13.34
N PRO A 100 0.36 -23.31 -14.51
CA PRO A 100 1.09 -23.71 -15.72
C PRO A 100 2.09 -22.66 -16.21
N ALA A 101 3.29 -23.11 -16.60
CA ALA A 101 4.39 -22.30 -17.12
C ALA A 101 4.00 -21.47 -18.36
N GLU A 102 3.05 -21.98 -19.15
CA GLU A 102 2.60 -21.39 -20.41
C GLU A 102 1.79 -20.10 -20.19
N LEU A 103 1.30 -19.86 -18.96
CA LEU A 103 0.59 -18.61 -18.63
C LEU A 103 1.48 -17.38 -18.83
N GLY A 104 2.80 -17.49 -18.69
CA GLY A 104 3.75 -16.41 -18.99
C GLY A 104 3.58 -15.17 -18.10
N THR A 105 3.28 -15.38 -16.82
CA THR A 105 3.09 -14.30 -15.83
C THR A 105 4.39 -13.54 -15.52
N ALA A 106 4.27 -12.32 -14.99
CA ALA A 106 5.42 -11.53 -14.55
C ALA A 106 6.23 -12.25 -13.46
N THR A 107 5.60 -12.97 -12.53
CA THR A 107 6.28 -13.79 -11.52
C THR A 107 7.15 -14.87 -12.16
N GLN A 108 6.64 -15.60 -13.16
CA GLN A 108 7.41 -16.59 -13.92
C GLN A 108 8.57 -15.96 -14.70
N ALA A 109 8.40 -14.73 -15.18
CA ALA A 109 9.48 -14.00 -15.85
C ALA A 109 10.57 -13.54 -14.85
N PHE A 110 10.20 -13.26 -13.61
CA PHE A 110 11.11 -12.81 -12.55
C PHE A 110 11.85 -13.97 -11.86
N MET A 111 11.17 -15.10 -11.64
CA MET A 111 11.68 -16.27 -10.93
C MET A 111 12.01 -17.40 -11.91
N LYS A 112 13.30 -17.60 -12.18
CA LYS A 112 13.78 -18.67 -13.07
C LYS A 112 13.66 -20.04 -12.39
N GLY A 113 13.24 -21.05 -13.14
CA GLY A 113 13.15 -22.44 -12.67
C GLY A 113 11.72 -22.92 -12.38
N TRP A 114 10.69 -22.16 -12.79
CA TRP A 114 9.29 -22.52 -12.62
C TRP A 114 8.98 -23.96 -13.07
N LYS A 115 8.24 -24.71 -12.23
CA LYS A 115 7.80 -26.08 -12.50
C LYS A 115 6.29 -26.17 -12.35
N SER A 116 5.57 -26.33 -13.46
CA SER A 116 4.11 -26.55 -13.44
C SER A 116 3.77 -27.73 -12.52
N GLY A 117 2.79 -27.56 -11.63
CA GLY A 117 2.40 -28.55 -10.63
C GLY A 117 3.43 -28.79 -9.51
N GLY A 118 4.58 -28.13 -9.52
CA GLY A 118 5.65 -28.29 -8.53
C GLY A 118 5.47 -27.43 -7.28
N ASP A 119 6.54 -27.30 -6.51
CA ASP A 119 6.63 -26.45 -5.32
C ASP A 119 7.60 -25.28 -5.56
N MET A 120 7.33 -24.14 -4.92
CA MET A 120 8.20 -22.97 -4.84
C MET A 120 8.34 -22.50 -3.40
N ILE A 121 9.59 -22.40 -2.93
CA ILE A 121 9.92 -21.69 -1.69
C ILE A 121 10.55 -20.36 -2.05
N THR A 122 10.02 -19.28 -1.45
CA THR A 122 10.59 -17.94 -1.54
C THR A 122 11.01 -17.47 -0.16
N ILE A 123 12.24 -17.00 -0.03
CA ILE A 123 12.76 -16.38 1.19
C ILE A 123 13.29 -15.00 0.83
N MET A 124 12.74 -13.97 1.47
CA MET A 124 13.14 -12.59 1.28
C MET A 124 13.70 -12.04 2.58
N PHE A 125 14.95 -11.61 2.57
CA PHE A 125 15.57 -10.99 3.74
C PHE A 125 15.41 -9.47 3.70
N THR A 126 14.62 -8.94 4.63
CA THR A 126 14.43 -7.50 4.81
C THR A 126 15.35 -6.97 5.90
N LYS A 127 15.67 -5.67 5.86
CA LYS A 127 16.38 -5.01 6.97
C LYS A 127 15.47 -4.95 8.20
N LYS A 128 16.01 -5.30 9.37
CA LYS A 128 15.26 -5.30 10.64
C LYS A 128 14.96 -3.89 11.15
N GLY A 129 15.92 -2.97 11.03
CA GLY A 129 15.84 -1.61 11.60
C GLY A 129 15.61 -0.47 10.60
N SER A 130 15.34 -0.76 9.33
CA SER A 130 15.10 0.27 8.32
C SER A 130 14.35 -0.28 7.13
N MET A 131 13.89 0.60 6.25
CA MET A 131 13.29 0.18 4.99
C MET A 131 14.37 -0.33 4.04
N GLY A 132 14.27 -1.59 3.61
CA GLY A 132 15.14 -2.16 2.60
C GLY A 132 15.29 -3.68 2.70
N PHE A 133 16.13 -4.21 1.83
CA PHE A 133 16.43 -5.62 1.65
C PHE A 133 17.91 -5.89 1.85
N ASN A 134 18.21 -7.11 2.25
CA ASN A 134 19.58 -7.60 2.38
C ASN A 134 19.78 -8.83 1.50
N LYS A 135 20.80 -8.80 0.65
CA LYS A 135 21.41 -10.02 0.13
C LYS A 135 22.27 -10.61 1.23
N ILE A 136 22.18 -11.92 1.46
CA ILE A 136 23.08 -12.61 2.39
C ILE A 136 24.44 -12.76 1.72
N ASP A 137 25.49 -12.29 2.41
CA ASP A 137 26.87 -12.60 2.09
C ASP A 137 27.22 -13.97 2.62
N GLY A 138 27.16 -14.97 1.75
CA GLY A 138 27.29 -16.38 2.10
C GLY A 138 26.38 -17.25 1.25
N SER A 139 25.95 -18.38 1.80
CA SER A 139 25.08 -19.35 1.14
C SER A 139 23.70 -19.43 1.80
N VAL A 140 22.69 -19.63 0.95
CA VAL A 140 21.33 -20.01 1.34
C VAL A 140 21.01 -21.28 0.56
N THR A 141 20.75 -22.38 1.25
CA THR A 141 20.42 -23.66 0.64
C THR A 141 19.07 -24.17 1.12
N ILE A 142 18.42 -24.97 0.27
CA ILE A 142 17.15 -25.65 0.54
C ILE A 142 17.36 -27.11 0.18
N ASP A 143 17.19 -28.00 1.16
CA ASP A 143 17.52 -29.44 1.07
C ASP A 143 18.96 -29.67 0.55
N GLY A 144 19.91 -28.87 1.05
CA GLY A 144 21.32 -28.93 0.63
C GLY A 144 21.62 -28.33 -0.74
N GLN A 145 20.62 -27.96 -1.54
CA GLN A 145 20.79 -27.35 -2.85
C GLN A 145 20.81 -25.81 -2.76
N PRO A 146 21.70 -25.10 -3.48
CA PRO A 146 21.70 -23.64 -3.48
C PRO A 146 20.37 -23.04 -3.95
N ALA A 147 19.80 -22.14 -3.14
CA ALA A 147 18.66 -21.33 -3.57
C ALA A 147 19.12 -20.26 -4.57
N THR A 148 18.33 -20.03 -5.62
CA THR A 148 18.65 -19.03 -6.64
C THR A 148 18.35 -17.63 -6.11
N TYR A 149 19.38 -16.80 -5.99
CA TYR A 149 19.20 -15.38 -5.73
C TYR A 149 18.66 -14.68 -6.98
N THR A 150 17.53 -13.97 -6.87
CA THR A 150 16.93 -13.24 -7.99
C THR A 150 17.29 -11.76 -7.94
N ASN A 151 16.76 -11.03 -6.95
CA ASN A 151 17.07 -9.62 -6.64
C ASN A 151 16.46 -9.25 -5.28
N MET A 152 16.74 -8.04 -4.75
CA MET A 152 16.04 -7.48 -3.58
C MET A 152 16.02 -8.41 -2.35
N GLY A 153 17.12 -9.11 -2.08
CA GLY A 153 17.20 -10.05 -0.95
C GLY A 153 16.36 -11.32 -1.12
N VAL A 154 15.82 -11.59 -2.31
CA VAL A 154 14.96 -12.74 -2.62
C VAL A 154 15.77 -13.94 -3.10
N TYR A 155 15.56 -15.06 -2.44
CA TYR A 155 16.06 -16.38 -2.78
C TYR A 155 14.87 -17.29 -3.11
N VAL A 156 14.99 -18.07 -4.18
CA VAL A 156 13.93 -18.99 -4.62
C VAL A 156 14.48 -20.39 -4.84
N ALA A 157 13.69 -21.40 -4.51
CA ALA A 157 13.94 -22.79 -4.91
C ALA A 157 12.67 -23.41 -5.48
N PHE A 158 12.86 -24.22 -6.52
CA PHE A 158 11.81 -24.96 -7.20
C PHE A 158 12.07 -26.46 -7.11
N SER A 159 11.04 -27.22 -6.79
CA SER A 159 11.11 -28.68 -6.71
C SER A 159 9.88 -29.34 -7.32
N ALA A 160 9.94 -30.66 -7.50
CA ALA A 160 8.72 -31.43 -7.70
C ALA A 160 7.87 -31.32 -6.43
N GLN A 161 6.54 -31.36 -6.58
CA GLN A 161 5.65 -31.30 -5.45
C GLN A 161 5.94 -32.41 -4.44
N SER A 162 5.98 -32.05 -3.16
CA SER A 162 6.18 -33.00 -2.09
C SER A 162 5.40 -32.61 -0.84
N ALA A 163 4.96 -33.63 -0.09
CA ALA A 163 4.42 -33.44 1.25
C ALA A 163 5.53 -33.34 2.33
N ALA A 164 6.80 -33.56 1.97
CA ALA A 164 7.91 -33.52 2.91
C ALA A 164 8.27 -32.09 3.32
N SER A 165 8.66 -31.92 4.58
CA SER A 165 9.23 -30.66 5.05
C SER A 165 10.59 -30.40 4.40
N ARG A 166 10.86 -29.14 4.08
CA ARG A 166 12.07 -28.66 3.42
C ARG A 166 13.00 -28.01 4.43
N LYS A 167 14.27 -28.40 4.44
CA LYS A 167 15.28 -27.83 5.34
C LYS A 167 15.92 -26.63 4.67
N VAL A 168 15.91 -25.49 5.35
CA VAL A 168 16.62 -24.28 4.96
C VAL A 168 17.89 -24.18 5.79
N GLU A 169 19.00 -23.84 5.15
CA GLU A 169 20.28 -23.58 5.81
C GLU A 169 20.90 -22.29 5.26
N ILE A 170 21.37 -21.45 6.18
CA ILE A 170 21.99 -20.17 5.87
C ILE A 170 23.34 -20.15 6.57
N ILE A 171 24.41 -19.89 5.82
CA ILE A 171 25.77 -19.78 6.34
C ILE A 171 26.38 -18.50 5.77
N THR A 172 26.78 -17.57 6.64
CA THR A 172 27.38 -16.31 6.21
C THR A 172 28.89 -16.44 6.02
N SER A 173 29.49 -15.48 5.30
CA SER A 173 30.95 -15.38 5.12
C SER A 173 31.71 -15.22 6.45
N THR A 174 31.06 -14.68 7.48
CA THR A 174 31.59 -14.55 8.86
C THR A 174 31.37 -15.80 9.71
N GLY A 175 30.72 -16.83 9.16
CA GLY A 175 30.48 -18.11 9.84
C GLY A 175 29.22 -18.17 10.70
N GLN A 176 28.38 -17.13 10.72
CA GLN A 176 27.06 -17.22 11.36
C GLN A 176 26.21 -18.25 10.61
N LYS A 177 25.45 -19.03 11.37
CA LYS A 177 24.60 -20.09 10.83
C LYS A 177 23.17 -19.92 11.31
N SER A 178 22.23 -20.28 10.45
CA SER A 178 20.85 -20.55 10.85
C SER A 178 20.27 -21.70 10.06
N SER A 179 19.40 -22.48 10.67
CA SER A 179 18.64 -23.51 9.99
C SER A 179 17.23 -23.62 10.55
N PHE A 180 16.29 -23.98 9.69
CA PHE A 180 14.91 -24.25 10.06
C PHE A 180 14.23 -25.13 9.01
N THR A 181 13.09 -25.71 9.35
CA THR A 181 12.27 -26.50 8.43
C THR A 181 10.96 -25.80 8.08
N LEU A 182 10.52 -26.00 6.84
CA LEU A 182 9.27 -25.50 6.28
C LEU A 182 8.41 -26.68 5.85
N SER A 183 7.22 -26.81 6.41
CA SER A 183 6.24 -27.83 6.02
C SER A 183 5.33 -27.27 4.92
N PRO A 184 5.06 -28.05 3.86
CA PRO A 184 4.11 -27.65 2.83
C PRO A 184 2.68 -27.63 3.38
N TYR A 185 1.79 -27.01 2.61
CA TYR A 185 0.36 -27.15 2.83
C TYR A 185 -0.07 -28.61 2.59
N ASN A 186 -0.83 -29.19 3.53
CA ASN A 186 -1.07 -30.64 3.60
C ASN A 186 -2.52 -31.07 3.33
N LYS A 187 -3.36 -30.19 2.79
CA LYS A 187 -4.79 -30.44 2.50
C LYS A 187 -5.15 -30.19 1.03
N PRO A 188 -4.50 -30.86 0.06
CA PRO A 188 -4.73 -30.60 -1.36
C PRO A 188 -6.20 -30.79 -1.73
N PHE A 189 -6.65 -30.04 -2.74
CA PHE A 189 -8.02 -30.08 -3.27
C PHE A 189 -7.99 -29.89 -4.79
N LYS A 190 -9.09 -30.25 -5.45
CA LYS A 190 -9.20 -30.16 -6.91
C LYS A 190 -10.48 -29.48 -7.35
N ILE A 191 -10.37 -28.56 -8.31
CA ILE A 191 -11.50 -27.95 -9.01
C ILE A 191 -11.98 -28.93 -10.09
N LEU A 192 -13.24 -29.34 -9.99
CA LEU A 192 -13.91 -30.18 -10.99
C LEU A 192 -14.40 -29.35 -12.17
N SER A 193 -15.16 -28.29 -11.89
CA SER A 193 -15.83 -27.51 -12.91
C SER A 193 -15.94 -26.04 -12.54
N ILE A 194 -16.06 -25.20 -13.56
CA ILE A 194 -16.44 -23.79 -13.44
C ILE A 194 -17.67 -23.58 -14.33
N ASN A 195 -18.79 -23.17 -13.74
CA ASN A 195 -20.10 -23.10 -14.40
C ASN A 195 -20.47 -24.42 -15.12
N GLY A 196 -20.21 -25.56 -14.47
CA GLY A 196 -20.46 -26.91 -15.01
C GLY A 196 -19.52 -27.35 -16.12
N GLN A 197 -18.56 -26.52 -16.54
CA GLN A 197 -17.58 -26.85 -17.58
C GLN A 197 -16.28 -27.33 -16.94
N ALA A 198 -15.82 -28.52 -17.37
CA ALA A 198 -14.63 -29.15 -16.81
C ALA A 198 -13.35 -28.36 -17.10
N ASP A 199 -13.17 -27.82 -18.30
CA ASP A 199 -11.97 -27.05 -18.67
C ASP A 199 -12.31 -25.89 -19.60
N ASN A 200 -11.43 -24.87 -19.60
CA ASN A 200 -11.56 -23.65 -20.42
C ASN A 200 -12.95 -23.02 -20.40
N ALA A 201 -13.55 -22.91 -19.21
CA ALA A 201 -14.93 -22.48 -19.05
C ALA A 201 -15.17 -21.09 -19.68
N SER A 202 -16.27 -20.98 -20.44
CA SER A 202 -16.75 -19.69 -20.95
C SER A 202 -17.53 -18.95 -19.86
N ILE A 203 -17.06 -17.77 -19.45
CA ILE A 203 -17.62 -17.02 -18.33
C ILE A 203 -17.96 -15.57 -18.67
N ASP A 204 -19.12 -15.13 -18.19
CA ASP A 204 -19.56 -13.73 -18.18
C ASP A 204 -19.25 -13.16 -16.79
N LEU A 205 -18.24 -12.29 -16.67
CA LEU A 205 -17.83 -11.70 -15.40
C LEU A 205 -18.80 -10.64 -14.87
N THR A 206 -19.88 -10.35 -15.59
CA THR A 206 -21.01 -9.56 -15.11
C THR A 206 -22.08 -10.39 -14.40
N LYS A 207 -21.88 -11.72 -14.33
CA LYS A 207 -22.74 -12.68 -13.64
C LYS A 207 -21.93 -13.45 -12.59
N ASP A 208 -22.65 -14.18 -11.76
CA ASP A 208 -22.06 -15.06 -10.77
C ASP A 208 -21.37 -16.26 -11.45
N VAL A 209 -20.28 -16.73 -10.85
CA VAL A 209 -19.50 -17.88 -11.30
C VAL A 209 -19.52 -18.95 -10.22
N VAL A 210 -19.98 -20.15 -10.57
CA VAL A 210 -20.04 -21.30 -9.69
C VAL A 210 -18.79 -22.15 -9.90
N VAL A 211 -18.13 -22.52 -8.81
CA VAL A 211 -16.97 -23.42 -8.83
C VAL A 211 -17.29 -24.65 -7.99
N GLU A 212 -17.04 -25.82 -8.56
CA GLU A 212 -17.26 -27.10 -7.91
C GLU A 212 -15.92 -27.78 -7.63
N PHE A 213 -15.76 -28.29 -6.41
CA PHE A 213 -14.58 -29.03 -5.99
C PHE A 213 -14.90 -30.52 -5.81
N GLU A 214 -13.88 -31.35 -5.99
CA GLU A 214 -13.97 -32.79 -5.75
C GLU A 214 -14.32 -33.08 -4.28
N GLN A 215 -13.60 -32.41 -3.39
CA GLN A 215 -13.86 -32.30 -1.96
C GLN A 215 -13.85 -30.83 -1.54
N ALA A 216 -14.62 -30.47 -0.51
CA ALA A 216 -14.54 -29.13 0.05
C ALA A 216 -13.10 -28.84 0.53
N PRO A 217 -12.46 -27.75 0.06
CA PRO A 217 -11.13 -27.37 0.52
C PRO A 217 -11.10 -27.16 2.05
N VAL A 218 -10.06 -27.62 2.73
CA VAL A 218 -9.94 -27.46 4.19
C VAL A 218 -8.82 -26.48 4.48
N THR A 219 -9.15 -25.27 4.94
CA THR A 219 -8.18 -24.22 5.30
C THR A 219 -8.29 -23.89 6.79
N GLU A 220 -7.20 -23.44 7.41
CA GLU A 220 -7.20 -23.08 8.84
C GLU A 220 -8.03 -21.83 9.12
N THR A 221 -8.16 -20.94 8.13
CA THR A 221 -8.95 -19.71 8.22
C THR A 221 -10.43 -19.93 7.89
N GLY A 222 -10.79 -21.07 7.32
CA GLY A 222 -12.11 -21.31 6.72
C GLY A 222 -12.37 -20.53 5.43
N LEU A 223 -11.38 -19.76 4.94
CA LEU A 223 -11.46 -18.94 3.74
C LEU A 223 -10.53 -19.48 2.64
N LEU A 224 -10.92 -19.23 1.39
CA LEU A 224 -10.15 -19.48 0.17
C LEU A 224 -9.73 -18.15 -0.44
N ARG A 225 -8.47 -18.10 -0.89
CA ARG A 225 -7.97 -16.99 -1.71
C ARG A 225 -8.31 -17.24 -3.16
N LEU A 226 -8.94 -16.27 -3.79
CA LEU A 226 -9.29 -16.31 -5.21
C LEU A 226 -8.38 -15.33 -5.96
N SER A 227 -7.84 -15.72 -7.11
CA SER A 227 -7.01 -14.84 -7.94
C SER A 227 -7.27 -15.06 -9.43
N LEU A 228 -7.31 -13.98 -10.20
CA LEU A 228 -7.48 -14.03 -11.65
C LEU A 228 -6.22 -13.53 -12.36
N ALA A 229 -5.64 -14.37 -13.22
CA ALA A 229 -4.54 -13.95 -14.08
C ALA A 229 -5.07 -13.15 -15.27
N ILE A 230 -4.84 -11.84 -15.28
CA ILE A 230 -5.25 -10.93 -16.36
C ILE A 230 -4.09 -10.07 -16.83
N ASN A 231 -4.25 -9.42 -17.98
CA ASN A 231 -3.23 -8.54 -18.55
C ASN A 231 -3.50 -7.10 -18.13
N GLN A 232 -2.48 -6.41 -17.61
CA GLN A 232 -2.49 -4.96 -17.48
C GLN A 232 -1.41 -4.41 -18.42
N LEU A 233 -1.84 -3.67 -19.45
CA LEU A 233 -0.92 -3.10 -20.46
C LEU A 233 0.06 -4.15 -21.06
N GLY A 234 -0.45 -5.36 -21.31
CA GLY A 234 0.30 -6.47 -21.90
C GLY A 234 1.18 -7.27 -20.91
N ILE A 235 1.18 -6.92 -19.63
CA ILE A 235 1.84 -7.69 -18.56
C ILE A 235 0.81 -8.58 -17.89
N LYS A 236 0.99 -9.90 -17.94
CA LYS A 236 0.10 -10.85 -17.26
C LYS A 236 0.49 -11.02 -15.79
N SER A 237 -0.46 -10.89 -14.87
CA SER A 237 -0.24 -11.08 -13.43
C SER A 237 -1.54 -11.52 -12.76
N PHE A 238 -1.41 -12.13 -11.58
CA PHE A 238 -2.56 -12.45 -10.74
C PHE A 238 -3.04 -11.23 -9.98
N TYR A 239 -4.35 -11.00 -10.01
CA TYR A 239 -5.04 -10.00 -9.20
C TYR A 239 -6.01 -10.74 -8.31
N ASP A 240 -5.91 -10.50 -7.01
CA ASP A 240 -6.77 -11.17 -6.04
C ASP A 240 -8.21 -10.68 -6.17
N LEU A 241 -9.13 -11.64 -6.11
CA LEU A 241 -10.55 -11.45 -5.88
C LEU A 241 -10.81 -11.57 -4.37
N PRO A 242 -11.95 -11.10 -3.87
CA PRO A 242 -12.29 -11.24 -2.47
C PRO A 242 -12.21 -12.69 -1.98
N PHE A 243 -11.78 -12.86 -0.73
CA PHE A 243 -11.76 -14.15 -0.07
C PHE A 243 -13.19 -14.65 0.13
N ILE A 244 -13.38 -15.96 0.04
CA ILE A 244 -14.68 -16.62 0.16
C ILE A 244 -14.58 -17.80 1.13
N LYS A 245 -15.65 -18.05 1.88
CA LYS A 245 -15.76 -19.23 2.73
C LYS A 245 -15.64 -20.51 1.92
N THR A 246 -14.99 -21.50 2.51
CA THR A 246 -14.84 -22.81 1.88
C THR A 246 -16.19 -23.54 1.76
N GLY A 247 -16.31 -24.34 0.71
CA GLY A 247 -17.46 -25.22 0.44
C GLY A 247 -17.14 -26.19 -0.69
N LYS A 248 -17.92 -27.27 -0.80
CA LYS A 248 -17.82 -28.20 -1.95
C LYS A 248 -18.20 -27.51 -3.26
N THR A 249 -19.13 -26.57 -3.17
CA THR A 249 -19.51 -25.65 -4.24
C THR A 249 -19.44 -24.25 -3.68
N ILE A 250 -18.82 -23.32 -4.41
CA ILE A 250 -18.79 -21.91 -4.06
C ILE A 250 -19.36 -21.08 -5.20
N THR A 251 -19.99 -19.96 -4.86
CA THR A 251 -20.48 -18.97 -5.83
C THR A 251 -19.67 -17.69 -5.67
N ILE A 252 -18.93 -17.32 -6.71
CA ILE A 252 -18.19 -16.07 -6.80
C ILE A 252 -19.15 -15.05 -7.43
N PRO A 253 -19.65 -14.05 -6.68
CA PRO A 253 -20.64 -13.13 -7.22
C PRO A 253 -20.01 -12.19 -8.25
N ALA A 254 -20.83 -11.66 -9.16
CA ALA A 254 -20.39 -10.65 -10.14
C ALA A 254 -19.67 -9.45 -9.49
N ALA A 255 -20.04 -9.09 -8.26
CA ALA A 255 -19.40 -8.04 -7.48
C ALA A 255 -17.90 -8.29 -7.23
N SER A 256 -17.49 -9.55 -7.06
CA SER A 256 -16.08 -9.89 -6.86
C SER A 256 -15.20 -9.47 -8.03
N PHE A 257 -15.67 -9.68 -9.27
CA PHE A 257 -14.92 -9.32 -10.48
C PHE A 257 -14.84 -7.81 -10.73
N ARG A 258 -15.77 -7.02 -10.17
CA ARG A 258 -15.68 -5.54 -10.17
C ARG A 258 -14.71 -5.04 -9.11
N ASN A 259 -14.47 -5.81 -8.06
CA ASN A 259 -13.68 -5.43 -6.89
C ASN A 259 -12.47 -6.35 -6.77
N ILE A 260 -11.57 -6.29 -7.76
CA ILE A 260 -10.26 -6.95 -7.70
C ILE A 260 -9.21 -6.10 -6.98
N ASN A 261 -8.13 -6.72 -6.55
CA ASN A 261 -6.97 -6.09 -5.91
C ASN A 261 -6.15 -5.26 -6.90
N ILE A 262 -6.66 -4.09 -7.27
CA ILE A 262 -6.02 -3.14 -8.17
C ILE A 262 -5.73 -1.82 -7.45
N VAL A 263 -4.81 -1.03 -8.02
CA VAL A 263 -4.55 0.33 -7.55
C VAL A 263 -5.87 1.11 -7.41
N PRO A 264 -6.21 1.61 -6.20
CA PRO A 264 -7.43 2.37 -5.97
C PRO A 264 -7.54 3.57 -6.94
N GLY A 265 -8.73 3.78 -7.51
CA GLY A 265 -8.97 4.86 -8.49
C GLY A 265 -8.18 4.74 -9.80
N GLY A 266 -7.50 3.62 -10.05
CA GLY A 266 -6.72 3.40 -11.26
C GLY A 266 -7.59 3.35 -12.52
N LYS A 267 -7.11 3.97 -13.61
CA LYS A 267 -7.74 3.93 -14.95
C LYS A 267 -7.01 3.00 -15.92
N ALA A 268 -6.30 2.01 -15.38
CA ALA A 268 -5.52 1.10 -16.21
C ALA A 268 -6.42 0.27 -17.12
N LEU A 269 -5.95 -0.03 -18.33
CA LEU A 269 -6.62 -0.96 -19.21
C LEU A 269 -6.24 -2.39 -18.81
N TYR A 270 -7.26 -3.19 -18.51
CA TYR A 270 -7.15 -4.60 -18.20
C TYR A 270 -7.72 -5.43 -19.34
N GLY A 271 -7.04 -6.50 -19.70
CA GLY A 271 -7.45 -7.43 -20.75
C GLY A 271 -7.63 -8.83 -20.18
N TYR A 272 -8.81 -9.40 -20.39
CA TYR A 272 -9.22 -10.69 -19.83
C TYR A 272 -9.01 -11.88 -20.78
N LYS A 273 -8.30 -11.67 -21.90
CA LYS A 273 -7.93 -12.74 -22.82
C LYS A 273 -6.96 -13.74 -22.17
N ASN A 274 -7.23 -15.03 -22.37
CA ASN A 274 -6.46 -16.14 -21.79
C ASN A 274 -6.34 -16.00 -20.27
N SER A 275 -7.48 -15.73 -19.61
CA SER A 275 -7.52 -15.62 -18.15
C SER A 275 -7.34 -16.98 -17.49
N TYR A 276 -6.90 -16.99 -16.23
CA TYR A 276 -6.80 -18.20 -15.42
C TYR A 276 -7.31 -17.89 -14.02
N LEU A 277 -8.31 -18.63 -13.55
CA LEU A 277 -8.78 -18.56 -12.18
C LEU A 277 -7.95 -19.51 -11.34
N SER A 278 -7.29 -18.98 -10.32
CA SER A 278 -6.60 -19.75 -9.29
C SER A 278 -7.34 -19.61 -7.97
N ILE A 279 -7.47 -20.72 -7.26
CA ILE A 279 -8.05 -20.79 -5.92
C ILE A 279 -7.00 -21.44 -5.02
N ALA A 280 -6.66 -20.77 -3.92
CA ALA A 280 -5.66 -21.24 -2.98
C ALA A 280 -6.26 -21.46 -1.60
N GLY A 281 -5.87 -22.59 -0.99
CA GLY A 281 -5.94 -22.79 0.44
C GLY A 281 -4.64 -22.32 1.08
N GLU A 282 -4.75 -21.55 2.17
CA GLU A 282 -3.61 -20.95 2.86
C GLU A 282 -3.53 -21.45 4.31
N LYS A 283 -2.30 -21.52 4.83
CA LYS A 283 -1.97 -21.91 6.19
C LYS A 283 -0.80 -21.06 6.69
N ILE A 284 -0.98 -20.47 7.87
CA ILE A 284 0.10 -19.75 8.54
C ILE A 284 0.79 -20.72 9.49
N SER A 285 2.07 -20.99 9.23
CA SER A 285 2.87 -21.90 10.04
C SER A 285 4.03 -21.17 10.72
N THR A 286 4.59 -21.79 11.76
CA THR A 286 5.87 -21.37 12.35
C THR A 286 6.95 -22.34 11.89
N THR A 287 8.15 -21.82 11.62
CA THR A 287 9.30 -22.65 11.25
C THR A 287 9.56 -23.76 12.27
N GLY A 288 9.79 -24.99 11.80
CA GLY A 288 10.19 -26.12 12.63
C GLY A 288 11.71 -26.18 12.82
N ASN A 289 12.19 -27.00 13.76
CA ASN A 289 13.61 -27.33 13.98
C ASN A 289 14.56 -26.11 13.87
N THR A 290 14.13 -24.97 14.43
CA THR A 290 14.85 -23.71 14.25
C THR A 290 16.09 -23.68 15.15
N SER A 291 17.23 -23.31 14.57
CA SER A 291 18.51 -23.19 15.26
C SER A 291 19.37 -22.08 14.66
N GLY A 292 20.36 -21.61 15.42
CA GLY A 292 21.29 -20.57 15.00
C GLY A 292 20.80 -19.15 15.30
N THR A 293 21.20 -18.20 14.47
CA THR A 293 21.03 -16.75 14.74
C THR A 293 19.61 -16.23 14.52
N LEU A 294 18.91 -16.72 13.50
CA LEU A 294 17.54 -16.29 13.19
C LEU A 294 16.53 -16.99 14.11
N PRO A 295 15.57 -16.25 14.67
CA PRO A 295 14.53 -16.83 15.52
C PRO A 295 13.49 -17.59 14.70
N ALA A 296 12.67 -18.39 15.40
CA ALA A 296 11.49 -19.00 14.81
C ALA A 296 10.61 -17.92 14.17
N THR A 297 10.24 -18.13 12.90
CA THR A 297 9.56 -17.14 12.09
C THR A 297 8.27 -17.71 11.53
N LYS A 298 7.23 -16.89 11.42
CA LYS A 298 6.00 -17.29 10.74
C LYS A 298 6.15 -17.23 9.23
N TYR A 299 5.55 -18.17 8.53
CA TYR A 299 5.53 -18.23 7.08
C TYR A 299 4.16 -18.65 6.57
N ASP A 300 3.87 -18.27 5.32
CA ASP A 300 2.65 -18.67 4.62
C ASP A 300 2.94 -19.92 3.77
N ALA A 301 2.10 -20.94 3.93
CA ALA A 301 2.10 -22.13 3.10
C ALA A 301 0.77 -22.23 2.36
N SER A 302 0.82 -22.42 1.04
CA SER A 302 -0.36 -22.44 0.19
C SER A 302 -0.36 -23.63 -0.75
N TYR A 303 -1.55 -24.10 -1.10
CA TYR A 303 -1.79 -25.01 -2.21
C TYR A 303 -2.85 -24.39 -3.11
N SER A 304 -2.53 -24.28 -4.40
CA SER A 304 -3.43 -23.67 -5.38
C SER A 304 -3.90 -24.69 -6.40
N ASP A 305 -5.15 -24.62 -6.81
CA ASP A 305 -5.61 -25.24 -8.05
C ASP A 305 -6.28 -24.18 -8.94
N GLY A 306 -6.45 -24.47 -10.22
CA GLY A 306 -7.00 -23.47 -11.12
C GLY A 306 -7.24 -23.95 -12.55
N LYS A 307 -8.02 -23.17 -13.28
CA LYS A 307 -8.42 -23.47 -14.66
C LYS A 307 -8.30 -22.25 -15.57
N LEU A 308 -7.98 -22.51 -16.83
CA LEU A 308 -8.07 -21.52 -17.90
C LEU A 308 -9.53 -21.11 -18.11
N LEU A 309 -9.72 -19.86 -18.54
CA LEU A 309 -11.03 -19.25 -18.74
C LEU A 309 -11.09 -18.53 -20.08
N THR A 310 -12.26 -18.65 -20.72
CA THR A 310 -12.67 -17.80 -21.83
C THR A 310 -13.65 -16.75 -21.33
N VAL A 311 -13.19 -15.50 -21.18
CA VAL A 311 -14.07 -14.40 -20.73
C VAL A 311 -14.85 -13.87 -21.92
N VAL A 312 -16.17 -14.10 -21.92
CA VAL A 312 -17.08 -13.67 -23.00
C VAL A 312 -17.63 -12.25 -22.76
N LYS A 313 -17.61 -11.79 -21.50
CA LYS A 313 -18.00 -10.43 -21.13
C LYS A 313 -17.21 -9.97 -19.91
N GLU A 314 -16.59 -8.81 -20.03
CA GLU A 314 -15.70 -8.22 -19.03
C GLU A 314 -16.49 -7.40 -17.99
N PRO A 315 -16.01 -7.31 -16.73
CA PRO A 315 -16.68 -6.52 -15.71
C PRO A 315 -16.30 -5.04 -15.84
N ILE A 316 -17.20 -4.15 -15.40
CA ILE A 316 -16.85 -2.74 -15.16
C ILE A 316 -16.27 -2.65 -13.75
N LEU A 317 -14.98 -2.34 -13.66
CA LEU A 317 -14.26 -2.27 -12.39
C LEU A 317 -14.80 -1.14 -11.52
N ASN A 318 -14.97 -1.42 -10.22
CA ASN A 318 -15.34 -0.44 -9.21
C ASN A 318 -14.09 0.38 -8.82
N PRO A 319 -14.05 1.70 -9.09
CA PRO A 319 -12.90 2.54 -8.73
C PRO A 319 -12.85 2.90 -7.24
N GLY A 320 -13.88 2.56 -6.46
CA GLY A 320 -14.12 3.07 -5.12
C GLY A 320 -15.10 4.25 -5.12
N VAL A 321 -15.37 4.82 -3.95
CA VAL A 321 -16.28 5.97 -3.78
C VAL A 321 -15.52 7.20 -3.28
N THR A 322 -15.91 8.38 -3.77
CA THR A 322 -15.29 9.66 -3.41
C THR A 322 -16.35 10.66 -2.98
N ALA A 323 -16.16 11.29 -1.82
CA ALA A 323 -16.87 12.52 -1.43
C ALA A 323 -15.90 13.69 -1.52
N LYS A 324 -16.26 14.74 -2.25
CA LYS A 324 -15.42 15.92 -2.45
C LYS A 324 -16.29 17.15 -2.60
N GLY A 325 -15.82 18.28 -2.10
CA GLY A 325 -16.53 19.54 -2.17
C GLY A 325 -15.76 20.67 -1.50
N THR A 326 -16.43 21.81 -1.40
CA THR A 326 -15.91 23.02 -0.78
C THR A 326 -16.98 23.58 0.15
N GLU A 327 -16.67 23.63 1.44
CA GLU A 327 -17.53 24.26 2.44
C GLU A 327 -17.19 25.74 2.58
N LYS A 328 -18.22 26.58 2.57
CA LYS A 328 -18.08 28.02 2.73
C LYS A 328 -18.25 28.40 4.19
N PHE A 329 -17.22 28.99 4.77
CA PHE A 329 -17.26 29.55 6.12
C PHE A 329 -16.90 31.04 6.11
N ALA A 330 -17.23 31.75 7.19
CA ALA A 330 -16.90 33.17 7.33
C ALA A 330 -15.40 33.47 7.17
N LYS A 331 -14.53 32.54 7.57
CA LYS A 331 -13.06 32.64 7.46
C LYS A 331 -12.51 32.17 6.11
N GLY A 332 -13.39 31.93 5.14
CA GLY A 332 -13.07 31.46 3.81
C GLY A 332 -13.36 29.98 3.61
N ASP A 333 -13.06 29.51 2.41
CA ASP A 333 -13.45 28.17 1.97
C ASP A 333 -12.60 27.08 2.64
N VAL A 334 -13.18 25.88 2.73
CA VAL A 334 -12.53 24.66 3.18
C VAL A 334 -12.83 23.54 2.19
N ASP A 335 -11.81 23.13 1.46
CA ASP A 335 -11.90 22.04 0.49
C ASP A 335 -11.74 20.69 1.19
N TYR A 336 -12.49 19.68 0.74
CA TYR A 336 -12.35 18.33 1.25
C TYR A 336 -12.37 17.28 0.14
N THR A 337 -11.65 16.19 0.39
CA THR A 337 -11.72 14.97 -0.40
C THR A 337 -11.58 13.77 0.53
N PHE A 338 -12.61 12.95 0.55
CA PHE A 338 -12.69 11.67 1.22
C PHE A 338 -12.76 10.58 0.16
N PHE A 339 -11.96 9.53 0.34
CA PHE A 339 -11.86 8.43 -0.60
C PHE A 339 -11.95 7.09 0.13
N LYS A 340 -12.79 6.21 -0.40
CA LYS A 340 -12.86 4.81 -0.01
C LYS A 340 -12.47 3.96 -1.23
N PRO A 341 -11.44 3.10 -1.12
CA PRO A 341 -11.09 2.13 -2.15
C PRO A 341 -12.25 1.19 -2.51
N ASN A 342 -12.09 0.38 -3.56
CA ASN A 342 -13.06 -0.65 -3.90
C ASN A 342 -13.24 -1.69 -2.77
N ALA A 343 -14.26 -2.54 -2.85
CA ALA A 343 -14.62 -3.44 -1.78
C ALA A 343 -13.56 -4.48 -1.42
N PHE A 344 -12.59 -4.79 -2.29
CA PHE A 344 -11.48 -5.67 -1.93
C PHE A 344 -10.52 -5.01 -0.95
N LEU A 345 -10.22 -3.72 -1.17
CA LEU A 345 -9.31 -2.93 -0.35
C LEU A 345 -10.01 -2.15 0.77
N ALA A 346 -11.34 -2.26 0.89
CA ALA A 346 -12.11 -1.51 1.86
C ALA A 346 -13.31 -2.25 2.44
N ARG A 347 -13.39 -2.24 3.77
CA ARG A 347 -14.49 -2.82 4.55
C ARG A 347 -15.70 -1.89 4.62
N PRO A 348 -16.94 -2.39 4.68
CA PRO A 348 -18.13 -1.57 4.88
C PRO A 348 -18.08 -0.84 6.23
N PHE A 349 -18.52 0.42 6.29
CA PHE A 349 -18.46 1.22 7.53
C PHE A 349 -19.23 0.58 8.69
N ASN A 350 -20.28 -0.21 8.43
CA ASN A 350 -21.04 -0.90 9.47
C ASN A 350 -20.25 -2.02 10.19
N GLN A 351 -19.06 -2.38 9.70
CA GLN A 351 -18.19 -3.36 10.35
C GLN A 351 -17.30 -2.73 11.41
N ILE A 352 -17.27 -1.39 11.53
CA ILE A 352 -16.54 -0.71 12.60
C ILE A 352 -17.27 -0.95 13.92
N LYS A 353 -16.52 -1.38 14.95
CA LYS A 353 -17.07 -1.63 16.29
C LYS A 353 -16.27 -0.91 17.37
N LYS A 354 -14.94 -1.07 17.33
CA LYS A 354 -13.98 -0.50 18.27
C LYS A 354 -12.82 0.10 17.50
N THR A 355 -12.57 1.38 17.68
CA THR A 355 -11.47 2.09 17.02
C THR A 355 -10.37 2.44 18.00
N GLY A 356 -9.13 2.28 17.58
CA GLY A 356 -7.95 2.79 18.29
C GLY A 356 -7.38 4.01 17.58
N VAL A 357 -6.67 4.88 18.31
CA VAL A 357 -5.88 5.97 17.70
C VAL A 357 -4.41 5.55 17.66
N SER A 358 -3.87 5.36 16.47
CA SER A 358 -2.47 4.93 16.27
C SER A 358 -1.52 6.12 16.01
N SER A 359 -2.04 7.22 15.47
CA SER A 359 -1.27 8.45 15.25
C SER A 359 -2.18 9.65 15.41
N PHE A 360 -1.77 10.63 16.21
CA PHE A 360 -2.44 11.91 16.31
C PHE A 360 -1.39 12.99 16.51
N ALA A 361 -1.09 13.75 15.46
CA ALA A 361 0.04 14.66 15.48
C ALA A 361 -0.22 15.93 14.67
N ILE A 362 0.50 16.99 15.04
CA ILE A 362 0.57 18.25 14.32
C ILE A 362 2.00 18.48 13.85
N ARG A 363 2.19 18.97 12.63
CA ARG A 363 3.50 19.34 12.11
C ARG A 363 3.39 20.50 11.14
N GLY A 364 4.49 21.17 10.87
CA GLY A 364 4.46 22.27 9.92
C GLY A 364 5.80 22.91 9.67
N THR A 365 5.81 23.81 8.71
CA THR A 365 6.96 24.70 8.44
C THR A 365 6.80 25.97 9.25
N THR A 366 7.86 26.47 9.86
CA THR A 366 7.88 27.78 10.54
C THR A 366 8.52 28.88 9.71
N TYR A 367 9.12 28.55 8.56
CA TYR A 367 9.82 29.51 7.71
C TYR A 367 9.42 29.40 6.24
N LYS A 368 9.26 30.54 5.56
CA LYS A 368 9.15 30.61 4.10
C LYS A 368 9.70 31.91 3.53
N GLU A 369 10.50 31.78 2.48
CA GLU A 369 10.95 32.90 1.67
C GLU A 369 9.91 33.25 0.60
N GLY A 370 9.52 34.51 0.57
CA GLY A 370 8.66 35.10 -0.44
C GLY A 370 9.42 35.63 -1.66
N LYS A 371 8.67 36.30 -2.54
CA LYS A 371 9.25 36.90 -3.74
C LYS A 371 10.18 38.06 -3.35
N GLU A 372 11.27 38.14 -4.08
CA GLU A 372 12.21 39.25 -4.05
C GLU A 372 11.69 40.36 -4.98
N SER A 373 11.71 41.61 -4.51
CA SER A 373 11.35 42.78 -5.31
C SER A 373 12.45 43.82 -5.21
N SER A 374 12.90 44.35 -6.36
CA SER A 374 13.93 45.37 -6.40
C SER A 374 13.35 46.69 -6.92
N THR A 375 13.58 47.78 -6.19
CA THR A 375 13.31 49.14 -6.66
C THR A 375 14.62 49.81 -7.04
N LYS A 376 14.64 50.45 -8.20
CA LYS A 376 15.81 51.15 -8.73
C LYS A 376 15.54 52.65 -8.67
N SER A 377 16.38 53.40 -7.96
CA SER A 377 16.38 54.85 -7.96
C SER A 377 17.73 55.34 -8.46
N SER A 378 17.74 56.26 -9.41
CA SER A 378 18.97 56.84 -9.94
C SER A 378 18.90 58.36 -9.84
N PHE A 379 20.04 58.98 -9.52
CA PHE A 379 20.23 60.42 -9.63
C PHE A 379 21.61 60.70 -10.23
N SER A 380 21.76 61.84 -10.91
CA SER A 380 23.01 62.21 -11.57
C SER A 380 23.58 63.49 -10.96
N ALA A 381 24.88 63.49 -10.69
CA ALA A 381 25.62 64.65 -10.18
C ALA A 381 27.02 64.68 -10.80
N GLY A 382 27.47 65.85 -11.26
CA GLY A 382 28.81 66.04 -11.83
C GLY A 382 29.12 65.17 -13.05
N GLY A 383 28.13 64.83 -13.87
CA GLY A 383 28.29 63.95 -15.04
C GLY A 383 28.35 62.45 -14.72
N THR A 384 28.23 62.06 -13.44
CA THR A 384 28.17 60.65 -13.01
C THR A 384 26.77 60.30 -12.53
N THR A 385 26.24 59.17 -13.00
CA THR A 385 24.93 58.65 -12.57
C THR A 385 25.10 57.62 -11.46
N TYR A 386 24.55 57.93 -10.29
CA TYR A 386 24.47 57.02 -9.17
C TYR A 386 23.16 56.24 -9.25
N THR A 387 23.26 54.93 -9.11
CA THR A 387 22.10 54.03 -9.13
C THR A 387 22.08 53.24 -7.83
N THR A 388 20.99 53.38 -7.08
CA THR A 388 20.70 52.57 -5.90
C THR A 388 19.67 51.53 -6.28
N ILE A 389 19.99 50.26 -6.05
CA ILE A 389 19.05 49.15 -6.17
C ILE A 389 18.72 48.70 -4.75
N THR A 390 17.47 48.87 -4.33
CA THR A 390 16.98 48.36 -3.05
C THR A 390 16.25 47.05 -3.29
N THR A 391 16.80 45.95 -2.79
CA THR A 391 16.17 44.64 -2.83
C THR A 391 15.43 44.38 -1.52
N SER A 392 14.13 44.10 -1.60
CA SER A 392 13.30 43.68 -0.47
C SER A 392 12.89 42.22 -0.63
N LYS A 393 13.04 41.43 0.43
CA LYS A 393 12.65 40.02 0.49
C LYS A 393 11.57 39.85 1.57
N LEU A 394 10.38 39.40 1.17
CA LEU A 394 9.36 39.05 2.16
C LEU A 394 9.76 37.74 2.83
N ILE A 395 9.97 37.74 4.15
CA ILE A 395 10.25 36.55 4.94
C ILE A 395 9.04 36.32 5.84
N ALA A 396 8.47 35.13 5.76
CA ALA A 396 7.39 34.70 6.63
C ALA A 396 7.95 33.76 7.71
N GLN A 397 7.87 34.18 8.97
CA GLN A 397 8.30 33.40 10.13
C GLN A 397 7.12 33.18 11.07
N PHE A 398 6.79 31.92 11.33
CA PHE A 398 5.87 31.56 12.41
C PHE A 398 6.65 31.51 13.73
N PRO A 399 6.10 32.09 14.82
CA PRO A 399 6.79 32.11 16.10
C PRO A 399 6.95 30.69 16.66
N GLN A 400 8.07 30.46 17.35
CA GLN A 400 8.23 29.22 18.11
C GLN A 400 7.30 29.26 19.33
N LEU A 401 6.50 28.21 19.50
CA LEU A 401 5.55 28.11 20.59
C LEU A 401 6.07 27.16 21.67
N SER A 402 5.67 27.37 22.91
CA SER A 402 6.01 26.48 24.00
C SER A 402 5.28 25.14 23.87
N ASN A 403 5.86 24.10 24.48
CA ASN A 403 5.26 22.78 24.56
C ASN A 403 3.84 22.81 25.15
N GLN A 404 3.61 23.65 26.17
CA GLN A 404 2.31 23.82 26.80
C GLN A 404 1.23 24.33 25.84
N VAL A 405 1.57 25.25 24.94
CA VAL A 405 0.62 25.76 23.93
C VAL A 405 0.26 24.65 22.94
N TRP A 406 1.25 23.91 22.46
CA TRP A 406 0.99 22.79 21.55
C TRP A 406 0.20 21.67 22.20
N ASP A 407 0.51 21.31 23.44
CA ASP A 407 -0.19 20.25 24.19
C ASP A 407 -1.66 20.60 24.42
N ALA A 408 -1.95 21.86 24.80
CA ALA A 408 -3.32 22.32 24.98
C ALA A 408 -4.13 22.26 23.68
N VAL A 409 -3.53 22.65 22.55
CA VAL A 409 -4.19 22.57 21.24
C VAL A 409 -4.37 21.14 20.77
N LEU A 410 -3.38 20.26 20.98
CA LEU A 410 -3.50 18.84 20.63
C LEU A 410 -4.58 18.13 21.46
N GLU A 411 -4.68 18.41 22.77
CA GLU A 411 -5.76 17.89 23.62
C GLU A 411 -7.14 18.32 23.12
N SER A 412 -7.28 19.60 22.78
CA SER A 412 -8.51 20.18 22.24
C SER A 412 -8.89 19.59 20.88
N LEU A 413 -7.92 19.47 19.95
CA LEU A 413 -8.12 18.81 18.66
C LEU A 413 -8.49 17.33 18.85
N TYR A 414 -7.79 16.61 19.72
CA TYR A 414 -8.05 15.20 19.99
C TYR A 414 -9.49 15.01 20.45
N LYS A 415 -9.93 15.77 21.45
CA LYS A 415 -11.31 15.69 21.96
C LYS A 415 -12.34 15.90 20.85
N ASP A 416 -12.23 16.97 20.07
CA ASP A 416 -13.26 17.34 19.09
C ASP A 416 -13.30 16.37 17.88
N PHE A 417 -12.14 15.97 17.37
CA PHE A 417 -12.06 15.05 16.22
C PHE A 417 -12.44 13.62 16.61
N ILE A 418 -12.06 13.16 17.80
CA ILE A 418 -12.45 11.84 18.29
C ILE A 418 -13.96 11.80 18.57
N ALA A 419 -14.54 12.84 19.17
CA ALA A 419 -15.99 12.92 19.34
C ALA A 419 -16.73 12.92 17.99
N ALA A 420 -16.23 13.67 17.00
CA ALA A 420 -16.78 13.65 15.65
C ALA A 420 -16.68 12.25 15.02
N ALA A 421 -15.53 11.58 15.11
CA ALA A 421 -15.37 10.23 14.56
C ALA A 421 -16.28 9.21 15.27
N GLN A 422 -16.41 9.26 16.60
CA GLN A 422 -17.30 8.39 17.37
C GLN A 422 -18.75 8.51 16.91
N GLN A 423 -19.25 9.74 16.80
CA GLN A 423 -20.61 10.02 16.37
C GLN A 423 -20.86 9.56 14.94
N GLU A 424 -20.03 10.00 14.00
CA GLU A 424 -20.26 9.74 12.58
C GLU A 424 -19.99 8.29 12.17
N LEU A 425 -19.08 7.59 12.84
CA LEU A 425 -18.79 6.18 12.57
C LEU A 425 -19.59 5.22 13.46
N SER A 426 -20.33 5.74 14.44
CA SER A 426 -21.11 4.96 15.40
C SER A 426 -20.26 3.89 16.12
N THR A 427 -19.08 4.31 16.58
CA THR A 427 -18.05 3.43 17.15
C THR A 427 -17.66 3.85 18.56
N SER A 428 -17.22 2.88 19.37
CA SER A 428 -16.45 3.17 20.57
C SER A 428 -14.98 3.44 20.20
N VAL A 429 -14.33 4.34 20.94
CA VAL A 429 -12.88 4.62 20.79
C VAL A 429 -12.18 4.14 22.04
N LEU A 430 -11.14 3.33 21.87
CA LEU A 430 -10.33 2.83 22.96
C LEU A 430 -9.48 3.95 23.57
N PRO A 431 -9.13 3.87 24.86
CA PRO A 431 -8.09 4.73 25.45
C PRO A 431 -6.81 4.69 24.62
N LEU A 432 -6.10 5.81 24.54
CA LEU A 432 -4.89 5.92 23.73
C LEU A 432 -3.84 4.87 24.14
N GLU A 433 -3.72 4.63 25.44
CA GLU A 433 -2.79 3.70 26.07
C GLU A 433 -3.08 2.24 25.69
N ALA A 434 -4.33 1.89 25.36
CA ALA A 434 -4.67 0.55 24.89
C ALA A 434 -3.99 0.23 23.55
N VAL A 435 -3.71 1.26 22.74
CA VAL A 435 -3.01 1.13 21.46
C VAL A 435 -1.50 1.29 21.63
N THR A 436 -1.07 2.35 22.32
CA THR A 436 0.35 2.71 22.42
C THR A 436 1.14 1.77 23.34
N ASN A 437 0.48 1.06 24.25
CA ASN A 437 1.12 0.04 25.09
C ASN A 437 1.14 -1.36 24.46
N THR A 438 0.69 -1.54 23.23
CA THR A 438 0.86 -2.83 22.54
C THR A 438 2.32 -3.05 22.14
N ASP A 439 2.79 -4.29 22.17
CA ASP A 439 4.16 -4.64 21.73
C ASP A 439 4.41 -4.20 20.28
N SER A 440 3.40 -4.37 19.43
CA SER A 440 3.51 -4.06 18.01
C SER A 440 3.61 -2.55 17.76
N TYR A 441 2.94 -1.73 18.58
CA TYR A 441 3.12 -0.28 18.53
C TYR A 441 4.54 0.12 18.94
N ARG A 442 5.03 -0.42 20.06
CA ARG A 442 6.40 -0.17 20.53
C ARG A 442 7.46 -0.62 19.54
N ALA A 443 7.20 -1.68 18.77
CA ALA A 443 8.12 -2.14 17.73
C ALA A 443 8.25 -1.15 16.57
N ILE A 444 7.17 -0.44 16.19
CA ILE A 444 7.20 0.53 15.09
C ILE A 444 7.48 1.97 15.51
N ALA A 445 7.25 2.32 16.78
CA ALA A 445 7.44 3.66 17.31
C ALA A 445 8.86 4.22 17.08
N PRO A 446 9.95 3.46 17.20
CA PRO A 446 11.31 3.95 16.91
C PRO A 446 11.53 4.39 15.45
N PHE A 447 10.65 4.02 14.52
CA PHE A 447 10.73 4.43 13.11
C PHE A 447 9.81 5.61 12.77
N SER A 448 9.18 6.20 13.79
CA SER A 448 8.40 7.42 13.65
C SER A 448 9.28 8.68 13.66
N LYS A 449 8.72 9.83 13.26
CA LYS A 449 9.42 11.11 13.39
C LYS A 449 9.30 11.57 14.85
N ASP A 450 10.43 11.95 15.45
CA ASP A 450 10.45 12.55 16.78
C ASP A 450 9.82 13.94 16.79
N ASP A 451 9.47 14.40 17.99
CA ASP A 451 8.99 15.76 18.19
C ASP A 451 10.13 16.75 17.94
N GLU A 452 9.83 17.80 17.20
CA GLU A 452 10.78 18.82 16.78
C GLU A 452 10.14 20.19 16.95
N ASN A 453 10.93 21.18 17.36
CA ASN A 453 10.50 22.58 17.41
C ASN A 453 11.71 23.47 17.07
N THR A 454 11.95 23.61 15.78
CA THR A 454 13.11 24.34 15.23
C THR A 454 12.67 25.67 14.64
N SER A 455 13.61 26.45 14.12
CA SER A 455 13.30 27.72 13.44
C SER A 455 12.70 27.51 12.05
N VAL A 456 12.78 26.31 11.47
CA VAL A 456 12.32 25.99 10.10
C VAL A 456 11.13 25.02 10.04
N GLU A 457 10.99 24.14 11.02
CA GLU A 457 9.88 23.19 11.13
C GLU A 457 9.57 22.82 12.58
N PHE A 458 8.34 22.34 12.79
CA PHE A 458 7.92 21.72 14.04
C PHE A 458 7.14 20.43 13.78
N SER A 459 7.15 19.53 14.75
CA SER A 459 6.39 18.28 14.80
C SER A 459 6.09 17.97 16.25
N ARG A 460 4.84 17.64 16.57
CA ARG A 460 4.45 17.22 17.91
C ARG A 460 3.32 16.19 17.86
N ALA A 461 3.52 15.07 18.56
CA ALA A 461 2.48 14.07 18.76
C ALA A 461 1.67 14.31 20.04
N TYR A 462 0.42 13.86 20.06
CA TYR A 462 -0.43 13.92 21.24
C TYR A 462 -0.05 12.81 22.24
N LYS A 463 0.33 13.20 23.46
CA LYS A 463 0.72 12.29 24.57
C LYS A 463 1.76 11.26 24.11
N ASN A 464 1.56 9.98 24.41
CA ASN A 464 2.47 8.88 24.05
C ASN A 464 2.21 8.32 22.64
N SER A 465 1.39 8.98 21.81
CA SER A 465 1.31 8.64 20.40
C SER A 465 2.56 9.13 19.65
N LYS A 466 2.68 8.73 18.40
CA LYS A 466 3.78 9.10 17.51
C LYS A 466 3.25 9.51 16.15
N LEU A 467 3.97 10.40 15.48
CA LEU A 467 3.77 10.67 14.05
C LEU A 467 4.32 9.47 13.26
N LEU A 468 3.49 8.45 13.09
CA LEU A 468 3.90 7.23 12.38
C LEU A 468 4.29 7.59 10.94
N SER A 469 5.56 7.34 10.62
CA SER A 469 6.14 7.64 9.31
C SER A 469 5.67 6.62 8.27
N ALA A 470 5.73 7.01 6.99
CA ALA A 470 5.63 6.05 5.89
C ALA A 470 6.83 5.08 5.80
N PHE A 471 7.91 5.37 6.54
CA PHE A 471 9.15 4.61 6.55
C PHE A 471 9.20 3.67 7.75
N MET A 472 8.60 2.49 7.61
CA MET A 472 8.76 1.38 8.56
C MET A 472 9.57 0.24 7.91
N PRO A 473 10.20 -0.66 8.70
CA PRO A 473 10.79 -1.87 8.17
C PRO A 473 9.77 -2.66 7.35
N ILE A 474 10.21 -3.23 6.22
CA ILE A 474 9.32 -3.93 5.29
C ILE A 474 8.63 -5.11 5.97
N SER A 475 9.34 -5.78 6.89
CA SER A 475 8.81 -6.88 7.71
C SER A 475 7.60 -6.46 8.53
N GLU A 476 7.51 -5.21 8.98
CA GLU A 476 6.37 -4.72 9.78
C GLU A 476 5.21 -4.21 8.91
N GLY A 477 5.38 -4.11 7.60
CA GLY A 477 4.35 -3.65 6.67
C GLY A 477 3.61 -4.78 5.95
N TYR A 478 4.16 -6.00 5.92
CA TYR A 478 3.77 -7.01 4.95
C TYR A 478 3.07 -8.23 5.55
N GLY A 479 1.97 -8.65 4.90
CA GLY A 479 1.22 -9.88 5.18
C GLY A 479 0.90 -10.06 6.66
N ILE A 480 1.14 -11.28 7.16
CA ILE A 480 0.90 -11.68 8.56
C ILE A 480 1.69 -10.88 9.61
N ASN A 481 2.74 -10.17 9.18
CA ASN A 481 3.59 -9.38 10.07
C ASN A 481 3.17 -7.91 10.17
N ASN A 482 2.13 -7.50 9.44
CA ASN A 482 1.66 -6.11 9.40
C ASN A 482 1.33 -5.57 10.81
N ALA A 483 1.98 -4.47 11.17
CA ALA A 483 1.89 -3.88 12.49
C ALA A 483 0.48 -3.37 12.83
N ASN A 484 -0.25 -2.78 11.86
CA ASN A 484 -1.61 -2.28 12.13
C ASN A 484 -2.53 -3.44 12.54
N ASN A 485 -2.42 -4.59 11.87
CA ASN A 485 -3.17 -5.79 12.23
C ASN A 485 -2.80 -6.35 13.61
N LYS A 486 -1.51 -6.43 13.93
CA LYS A 486 -1.09 -6.89 15.25
C LYS A 486 -1.53 -5.93 16.36
N ILE A 487 -1.46 -4.62 16.13
CA ILE A 487 -1.95 -3.58 17.05
C ILE A 487 -3.47 -3.75 17.28
N MET A 488 -4.26 -3.94 16.22
CA MET A 488 -5.70 -4.21 16.33
C MET A 488 -5.97 -5.45 17.20
N ASN A 489 -5.30 -6.57 16.91
CA ASN A 489 -5.45 -7.82 17.67
C ASN A 489 -5.05 -7.67 19.14
N GLN A 490 -3.95 -6.98 19.44
CA GLN A 490 -3.43 -6.80 20.81
C GLN A 490 -4.25 -5.79 21.63
N SER A 491 -4.78 -4.74 21.00
CA SER A 491 -5.57 -3.69 21.66
C SER A 491 -7.06 -4.04 21.76
N GLY A 492 -7.54 -4.98 20.94
CA GLY A 492 -8.96 -5.29 20.79
C GLY A 492 -9.73 -4.29 19.90
N ALA A 493 -9.03 -3.43 19.15
CA ALA A 493 -9.60 -2.60 18.10
C ALA A 493 -9.84 -3.43 16.82
N ASN A 494 -10.79 -3.02 15.99
CA ASN A 494 -10.97 -3.54 14.64
C ASN A 494 -10.88 -2.45 13.54
N ALA A 495 -10.47 -1.26 13.95
CA ALA A 495 -10.01 -0.20 13.06
C ALA A 495 -9.00 0.72 13.78
N LEU A 496 -8.10 1.34 13.04
CA LEU A 496 -7.13 2.30 13.58
C LEU A 496 -7.25 3.64 12.86
N MET A 497 -7.38 4.71 13.64
CA MET A 497 -7.37 6.09 13.17
C MET A 497 -5.97 6.67 13.17
N LYS A 498 -5.67 7.46 12.14
CA LYS A 498 -4.47 8.28 12.01
C LYS A 498 -4.89 9.70 11.62
N PHE A 499 -4.51 10.68 12.43
CA PHE A 499 -4.72 12.11 12.17
C PHE A 499 -3.36 12.81 12.08
N THR A 500 -3.19 13.59 11.01
CA THR A 500 -2.03 14.47 10.83
C THR A 500 -2.53 15.86 10.45
N PHE A 501 -2.27 16.84 11.31
CA PHE A 501 -2.52 18.25 11.05
C PHE A 501 -1.25 18.89 10.49
N ASP A 502 -1.23 19.14 9.20
CA ASP A 502 -0.15 19.83 8.49
C ASP A 502 -0.45 21.34 8.46
N LEU A 503 0.42 22.15 9.08
CA LEU A 503 0.36 23.61 9.03
C LEU A 503 1.45 24.14 8.10
N GLN A 504 1.06 24.78 7.00
CA GLN A 504 2.00 25.27 5.99
C GLN A 504 1.94 26.78 5.87
N ILE A 505 3.10 27.42 5.90
CA ILE A 505 3.17 28.85 5.63
C ILE A 505 2.97 29.09 4.14
N ALA A 506 2.10 30.03 3.82
CA ALA A 506 1.93 30.59 2.50
C ALA A 506 1.97 32.12 2.55
N ILE A 507 2.10 32.73 1.38
CA ILE A 507 2.00 34.18 1.22
C ILE A 507 0.75 34.42 0.38
N ASP A 508 -0.23 35.09 0.98
CA ASP A 508 -1.49 35.49 0.34
C ASP A 508 -1.46 37.01 0.14
N GLY A 509 -1.27 37.44 -1.11
CA GLY A 509 -0.92 38.82 -1.43
C GLY A 509 0.39 39.24 -0.78
N SER A 510 0.35 40.24 0.11
CA SER A 510 1.51 40.73 0.86
C SER A 510 1.59 40.20 2.29
N TYR A 511 0.73 39.26 2.69
CA TYR A 511 0.64 38.79 4.08
C TYR A 511 1.03 37.32 4.21
N PRO A 512 1.82 36.96 5.24
CA PRO A 512 2.00 35.57 5.60
C PRO A 512 0.70 35.01 6.19
N VAL A 513 0.35 33.80 5.77
CA VAL A 513 -0.80 33.04 6.27
C VAL A 513 -0.39 31.61 6.59
N MET A 514 -1.07 31.02 7.57
CA MET A 514 -0.93 29.60 7.89
C MET A 514 -2.10 28.84 7.25
N VAL A 515 -1.78 27.92 6.34
CA VAL A 515 -2.73 27.05 5.65
C VAL A 515 -2.86 25.74 6.44
N PRO A 516 -4.01 25.48 7.08
CA PRO A 516 -4.23 24.23 7.77
C PRO A 516 -4.67 23.13 6.81
N LYS A 517 -4.07 21.95 6.95
CA LYS A 517 -4.46 20.74 6.24
C LYS A 517 -4.59 19.59 7.23
N LEU A 518 -5.74 18.91 7.20
CA LEU A 518 -5.92 17.65 7.89
C LEU A 518 -5.76 16.49 6.89
N ALA A 519 -4.90 15.54 7.22
CA ALA A 519 -4.92 14.20 6.63
C ALA A 519 -5.49 13.21 7.64
N PHE A 520 -6.44 12.39 7.19
CA PHE A 520 -7.06 11.34 8.00
C PHE A 520 -6.98 10.00 7.28
N GLU A 521 -6.72 8.95 8.04
CA GLU A 521 -6.80 7.57 7.57
C GLU A 521 -7.47 6.70 8.62
N LEU A 522 -8.39 5.85 8.15
CA LEU A 522 -9.07 4.85 8.97
C LEU A 522 -8.74 3.48 8.39
N VAL A 523 -7.78 2.79 9.01
CA VAL A 523 -7.31 1.46 8.64
C VAL A 523 -8.28 0.41 9.19
N GLY A 524 -8.53 -0.66 8.44
CA GLY A 524 -9.30 -1.82 8.89
C GLY A 524 -8.45 -3.09 8.91
N GLU A 525 -9.02 -4.15 9.49
CA GLU A 525 -8.43 -5.49 9.49
C GLU A 525 -8.10 -5.95 8.06
N GLN A 526 -7.01 -6.70 7.89
CA GLN A 526 -6.63 -7.24 6.58
C GLN A 526 -7.73 -8.10 5.94
N ASN A 527 -7.74 -8.10 4.61
CA ASN A 527 -8.52 -9.04 3.80
C ASN A 527 -7.65 -10.27 3.53
N GLY A 528 -7.92 -11.35 4.28
CA GLY A 528 -7.08 -12.54 4.28
C GLY A 528 -5.62 -12.24 4.68
N THR A 529 -4.67 -12.90 4.03
CA THR A 529 -3.23 -12.79 4.33
C THR A 529 -2.50 -11.74 3.48
N VAL A 530 -3.19 -11.11 2.52
CA VAL A 530 -2.54 -10.45 1.36
C VAL A 530 -2.69 -8.93 1.30
N ALA A 531 -3.74 -8.37 1.89
CA ALA A 531 -4.06 -6.95 1.71
C ALA A 531 -4.51 -6.27 3.00
N GLU A 532 -3.83 -5.18 3.34
CA GLU A 532 -4.33 -4.22 4.32
C GLU A 532 -5.54 -3.48 3.76
N THR A 533 -6.60 -3.37 4.56
CA THR A 533 -7.82 -2.67 4.15
C THR A 533 -7.90 -1.30 4.80
N LYS A 534 -8.69 -0.42 4.19
CA LYS A 534 -9.05 0.87 4.75
C LYS A 534 -10.56 1.04 4.75
N TYR A 535 -11.10 1.72 5.75
CA TYR A 535 -12.46 2.22 5.64
C TYR A 535 -12.51 3.50 4.79
N CYS A 536 -11.52 4.39 4.95
CA CYS A 536 -11.34 5.57 4.11
C CYS A 536 -9.99 6.28 4.36
N THR A 537 -9.65 7.17 3.43
CA THR A 537 -8.68 8.26 3.65
C THR A 537 -9.36 9.61 3.39
N ALA A 538 -8.84 10.68 3.98
CA ALA A 538 -9.32 12.02 3.73
C ALA A 538 -8.21 13.06 3.73
N THR A 539 -8.45 14.13 2.99
CA THR A 539 -7.68 15.37 3.03
C THR A 539 -8.66 16.53 3.09
N ILE A 540 -8.47 17.42 4.06
CA ILE A 540 -9.24 18.66 4.23
C ILE A 540 -8.26 19.81 4.27
N ILE A 541 -8.49 20.85 3.49
CA ILE A 541 -7.59 22.01 3.36
C ILE A 541 -8.42 23.27 3.61
N GLY A 542 -8.09 24.01 4.67
CA GLY A 542 -8.70 25.31 4.92
C GLY A 542 -7.95 26.42 4.21
N LYS A 543 -8.66 27.49 3.81
CA LYS A 543 -8.04 28.76 3.47
C LYS A 543 -7.13 29.24 4.61
N GLY A 544 -5.98 29.79 4.25
CA GLY A 544 -4.97 30.25 5.20
C GLY A 544 -5.46 31.39 6.09
N SER A 545 -5.07 31.34 7.36
CA SER A 545 -5.36 32.39 8.35
C SER A 545 -4.10 33.21 8.62
N LYS A 546 -4.25 34.54 8.73
CA LYS A 546 -3.18 35.40 9.24
C LYS A 546 -2.84 35.01 10.68
N PHE A 547 -1.57 35.13 11.03
CA PHE A 547 -1.09 34.91 12.39
C PHE A 547 -0.32 36.15 12.87
N PRO A 548 -0.40 36.52 14.16
CA PRO A 548 0.30 37.67 14.69
C PRO A 548 1.80 37.39 14.80
N GLU A 549 2.59 38.47 14.77
CA GLU A 549 3.99 38.43 15.21
C GLU A 549 4.03 38.38 16.74
N GLY A 550 4.85 37.50 17.33
CA GLY A 550 5.02 37.39 18.78
C GLY A 550 4.26 36.22 19.42
N ASN A 551 3.78 36.42 20.65
CA ASN A 551 3.21 35.34 21.47
C ASN A 551 1.82 34.91 20.96
N ILE A 552 1.70 33.63 20.59
CA ILE A 552 0.44 33.00 20.19
C ILE A 552 -0.06 32.15 21.36
N SER A 553 -1.26 32.43 21.86
CA SER A 553 -1.94 31.59 22.85
C SER A 553 -2.52 30.32 22.20
N ALA A 554 -2.88 29.31 23.00
CA ALA A 554 -3.55 28.12 22.49
C ALA A 554 -4.87 28.46 21.76
N ALA A 555 -5.64 29.42 22.26
CA ALA A 555 -6.89 29.87 21.64
C ALA A 555 -6.65 30.57 20.28
N ASP A 556 -5.56 31.33 20.15
CA ASP A 556 -5.20 31.96 18.88
C ASP A 556 -4.74 30.91 17.87
N LEU A 557 -3.94 29.94 18.31
CA LEU A 557 -3.51 28.83 17.48
C LEU A 557 -4.72 27.99 16.97
N GLU A 558 -5.72 27.72 17.80
CA GLU A 558 -6.96 27.04 17.35
C GLU A 558 -7.70 27.83 16.26
N LYS A 559 -7.73 29.17 16.36
CA LYS A 559 -8.33 30.03 15.33
C LYS A 559 -7.53 29.98 14.03
N ILE A 560 -6.19 29.96 14.13
CA ILE A 560 -5.27 29.86 12.98
C ILE A 560 -5.43 28.52 12.27
N ILE A 561 -5.54 27.43 13.03
CA ILE A 561 -5.79 26.07 12.54
C ILE A 561 -7.19 25.94 11.91
N ARG A 562 -8.10 26.87 12.26
CA ARG A 562 -9.52 26.83 11.90
C ARG A 562 -10.21 25.55 12.40
N LYS A 563 -9.94 25.18 13.66
CA LYS A 563 -10.39 23.93 14.30
C LYS A 563 -11.88 23.62 14.02
N SER A 564 -12.77 24.57 14.30
CA SER A 564 -14.23 24.41 14.11
C SER A 564 -14.61 24.05 12.68
N ASP A 565 -14.01 24.73 11.72
CA ASP A 565 -14.31 24.60 10.30
C ASP A 565 -13.82 23.24 9.81
N LEU A 566 -12.63 22.81 10.24
CA LEU A 566 -12.10 21.49 9.93
C LEU A 566 -12.95 20.36 10.53
N VAL A 567 -13.41 20.49 11.78
CA VAL A 567 -14.27 19.48 12.43
C VAL A 567 -15.63 19.40 11.73
N ALA A 568 -16.24 20.52 11.39
CA ALA A 568 -17.51 20.56 10.67
C ALA A 568 -17.39 19.90 9.29
N THR A 569 -16.35 20.25 8.52
CA THR A 569 -16.10 19.64 7.20
C THR A 569 -15.74 18.16 7.32
N PHE A 570 -15.04 17.75 8.39
CA PHE A 570 -14.72 16.35 8.65
C PHE A 570 -15.99 15.51 8.85
N ARG A 571 -16.94 16.01 9.66
CA ARG A 571 -18.25 15.34 9.85
C ARG A 571 -19.00 15.20 8.54
N LYS A 572 -19.13 16.30 7.79
CA LYS A 572 -19.82 16.30 6.49
C LYS A 572 -19.19 15.31 5.51
N GLY A 573 -17.86 15.33 5.38
CA GLY A 573 -17.14 14.42 4.49
C GLY A 573 -17.35 12.94 4.83
N LEU A 574 -17.37 12.58 6.13
CA LEU A 574 -17.71 11.23 6.56
C LEU A 574 -19.17 10.87 6.24
N GLN A 575 -20.13 11.74 6.51
CA GLN A 575 -21.55 11.51 6.23
C GLN A 575 -21.81 11.26 4.73
N GLU A 576 -21.25 12.11 3.86
CA GLU A 576 -21.37 11.96 2.41
C GLU A 576 -20.72 10.68 1.91
N LEU A 577 -19.54 10.34 2.43
CA LEU A 577 -18.83 9.12 2.03
C LEU A 577 -19.62 7.87 2.47
N LYS A 578 -20.16 7.85 3.69
CA LYS A 578 -21.04 6.77 4.18
C LYS A 578 -22.29 6.61 3.32
N ALA A 579 -22.93 7.72 2.93
CA ALA A 579 -24.10 7.67 2.05
C ALA A 579 -23.76 7.08 0.68
N LYS A 580 -22.60 7.45 0.12
CA LYS A 580 -22.10 6.89 -1.15
C LYS A 580 -21.71 5.41 -1.06
N GLU A 581 -21.13 4.98 0.05
CA GLU A 581 -20.89 3.55 0.31
C GLU A 581 -22.21 2.79 0.37
N LYS A 582 -23.19 3.28 1.13
CA LYS A 582 -24.50 2.63 1.30
C LYS A 582 -25.25 2.45 -0.03
N ALA A 583 -25.07 3.37 -0.98
CA ALA A 583 -25.63 3.26 -2.33
C ALA A 583 -24.93 2.22 -3.22
N ASN A 584 -23.77 1.69 -2.79
CA ASN A 584 -23.00 0.68 -3.51
C ASN A 584 -23.05 -0.66 -2.75
N SER A 585 -23.92 -1.57 -3.20
CA SER A 585 -24.10 -2.88 -2.59
C SER A 585 -22.89 -3.82 -2.67
N ASP A 586 -21.88 -3.48 -3.48
CA ASP A 586 -20.70 -4.33 -3.64
C ASP A 586 -19.93 -4.51 -2.33
N TYR A 587 -19.84 -3.47 -1.48
CA TYR A 587 -19.12 -3.56 -0.21
C TYR A 587 -19.71 -4.65 0.69
N GLU A 588 -21.03 -4.65 0.90
CA GLU A 588 -21.69 -5.69 1.68
C GLU A 588 -21.59 -7.06 1.01
N THR A 589 -21.86 -7.12 -0.31
CA THR A 589 -21.84 -8.37 -1.08
C THR A 589 -20.50 -9.07 -0.96
N VAL A 590 -19.41 -8.33 -1.17
CA VAL A 590 -18.04 -8.85 -1.13
C VAL A 590 -17.65 -9.32 0.27
N TRP A 591 -17.96 -8.55 1.31
CA TRP A 591 -17.54 -8.90 2.66
C TRP A 591 -18.43 -9.96 3.34
N ASN A 592 -19.66 -10.16 2.85
CA ASN A 592 -20.51 -11.26 3.30
C ASN A 592 -20.02 -12.63 2.82
N LEU A 593 -19.15 -12.70 1.81
CA LEU A 593 -18.55 -13.95 1.34
C LEU A 593 -17.67 -14.64 2.39
N GLN A 594 -17.24 -13.90 3.41
CA GLN A 594 -16.32 -14.37 4.45
C GLN A 594 -17.03 -14.80 5.74
N LYS A 595 -18.37 -14.76 5.79
CA LYS A 595 -19.17 -15.06 6.98
C LYS A 595 -19.61 -16.53 7.04
#